data_AF-A0A383CTY1-F1
#
_entry.id   AF-A0A383CTY1-F1
#
_cell.length_a   1.000
_cell.length_b   1.000
_cell.length_c   1.000
_cell.angle_alpha   90.00
_cell.angle_beta   90.00
_cell.angle_gamma   90.00
#
_symmetry.space_group_name_H-M   'P 1'
#
loop_
_entity.id
_entity.type
_entity.pdbx_description
1 polymer ?
#
loop_
_entity_poly.entity_id
_entity_poly.type
_entity_poly.pdbx_seq_one_letter_code
_entity_poly.pdbx_strand_id
1 'polypeptide(L)'
;MIKRNIIKLILPIVLIVFIGSCDQDAKCNSCGDLLGGFIYMKVTASDLAKYEGLVALDGIDVGACIRAYILEEELNVNTVSIVDDCCCEF
;
A
#
# COMPACT_ATOMS: atom_id res chain seq x y z
N MET A 1 5.95 56.13 15.49
CA MET A 1 6.47 54.92 16.16
C MET A 1 5.35 53.88 16.23
N ILE A 2 5.26 52.98 15.23
CA ILE A 2 4.35 51.82 15.28
C ILE A 2 5.16 50.61 15.76
N LYS A 3 4.74 50.04 16.90
CA LYS A 3 5.38 48.91 17.58
C LYS A 3 5.18 47.61 16.79
N ARG A 4 6.25 46.80 16.77
CA ARG A 4 6.32 45.39 16.34
C ARG A 4 5.05 44.61 16.68
N ASN A 5 4.54 43.87 15.69
CA ASN A 5 3.88 42.60 15.96
C ASN A 5 4.16 41.60 14.81
N ILE A 6 5.44 41.26 14.63
CA ILE A 6 5.97 40.36 13.58
C ILE A 6 6.06 38.91 14.09
N ILE A 7 5.14 38.48 14.95
CA ILE A 7 5.25 37.17 15.63
C ILE A 7 3.87 36.54 15.81
N LYS A 8 3.11 36.23 14.74
CA LYS A 8 1.99 35.25 14.76
C LYS A 8 1.59 34.73 13.37
N LEU A 9 2.54 34.51 12.45
CA LEU A 9 2.21 33.96 11.12
C LEU A 9 3.17 32.85 10.68
N ILE A 10 3.59 31.98 11.61
CA ILE A 10 4.51 30.87 11.31
C ILE A 10 4.02 29.55 11.94
N LEU A 11 2.70 29.33 11.95
CA LEU A 11 2.09 28.12 12.51
C LEU A 11 0.70 27.96 11.88
N PRO A 12 0.57 27.41 10.66
CA PRO A 12 0.77 25.98 10.45
C PRO A 12 1.23 25.62 9.01
N ILE A 13 2.52 25.33 8.79
CA ILE A 13 2.99 24.71 7.53
C ILE A 13 3.53 23.28 7.79
N VAL A 14 3.51 22.83 9.05
CA VAL A 14 4.11 21.55 9.49
C VAL A 14 3.20 20.33 9.26
N LEU A 15 2.08 20.47 8.55
CA LEU A 15 1.03 19.42 8.52
C LEU A 15 0.74 18.82 7.15
N ILE A 16 1.64 18.92 6.16
CA ILE A 16 1.40 18.35 4.81
C ILE A 16 2.48 17.36 4.36
N VAL A 17 3.51 17.05 5.16
CA VAL A 17 4.53 16.05 4.76
C VAL A 17 4.26 14.69 5.40
N PHE A 18 3.07 14.13 5.13
CA PHE A 18 2.80 12.69 5.25
C PHE A 18 2.35 12.15 3.90
N ILE A 19 3.02 12.57 2.82
CA ILE A 19 2.94 11.88 1.54
C ILE A 19 3.50 10.48 1.75
N GLY A 20 2.62 9.49 1.62
CA GLY A 20 2.85 8.10 2.00
C GLY A 20 4.14 7.54 1.40
N SER A 21 5.00 7.05 2.28
CA SER A 21 6.12 6.19 1.87
C SER A 21 5.55 4.83 1.51
N CYS A 22 5.08 4.63 0.27
CA CYS A 22 5.14 3.29 -0.29
C CYS A 22 6.38 3.21 -1.16
N ASP A 23 7.30 2.38 -0.69
CA ASP A 23 8.44 1.97 -1.47
C ASP A 23 7.90 1.24 -2.70
N GLN A 24 8.47 1.54 -3.86
CA GLN A 24 7.97 1.12 -5.17
C GLN A 24 7.99 -0.41 -5.35
N ASP A 25 8.75 -1.12 -4.49
CA ASP A 25 8.81 -2.58 -4.39
C ASP A 25 8.16 -3.14 -3.09
N ALA A 26 7.70 -2.30 -2.17
CA ALA A 26 7.10 -2.77 -0.93
C ALA A 26 5.61 -3.05 -1.12
N LYS A 27 5.24 -4.32 -1.06
CA LYS A 27 3.89 -4.77 -0.72
C LYS A 27 3.36 -3.85 0.40
N CYS A 28 2.35 -3.03 0.11
CA CYS A 28 2.05 -1.87 0.95
C CYS A 28 1.37 -2.32 2.25
N ASN A 29 2.16 -2.58 3.29
CA ASN A 29 1.65 -2.88 4.64
C ASN A 29 0.85 -1.70 5.24
N SER A 30 1.06 -0.49 4.73
CA SER A 30 0.43 0.74 5.24
C SER A 30 -0.95 1.05 4.65
N CYS A 31 -1.45 0.23 3.73
CA CYS A 31 -2.74 0.48 3.06
C CYS A 31 -3.85 -0.50 3.48
N GLY A 32 -3.50 -1.42 4.40
CA GLY A 32 -4.45 -2.25 5.13
C GLY A 32 -4.50 -1.87 6.61
N ASP A 33 -5.52 -2.36 7.29
CA ASP A 33 -5.55 -2.33 8.76
C ASP A 33 -4.26 -3.00 9.27
N LEU A 34 -3.37 -2.20 9.86
CA LEU A 34 -2.08 -2.64 10.42
C LEU A 34 -2.26 -3.77 11.46
N LEU A 35 -3.49 -3.97 11.94
CA LEU A 35 -3.88 -5.00 12.90
C LEU A 35 -4.34 -6.32 12.25
N GLY A 36 -4.60 -6.35 10.93
CA GLY A 36 -5.23 -7.48 10.25
C GLY A 36 -4.26 -8.43 9.53
N GLY A 37 -3.00 -8.04 9.34
CA GLY A 37 -1.97 -8.86 8.67
C GLY A 37 -2.19 -9.10 7.16
N PHE A 38 -3.14 -8.38 6.55
CA PHE A 38 -3.35 -8.42 5.09
C PHE A 38 -2.46 -7.39 4.40
N ILE A 39 -1.92 -7.80 3.26
CA ILE A 39 -1.18 -6.92 2.35
C ILE A 39 -2.05 -6.53 1.15
N TYR A 40 -1.77 -5.35 0.60
CA TYR A 40 -2.26 -4.92 -0.71
C TYR A 40 -1.08 -4.86 -1.65
N MET A 41 -1.22 -5.44 -2.84
CA MET A 41 -0.14 -5.44 -3.82
C MET A 41 -0.65 -5.53 -5.25
N LYS A 42 0.14 -4.95 -6.16
CA LYS A 42 0.05 -5.18 -7.60
C LYS A 42 0.74 -6.49 -7.94
N VAL A 43 0.06 -7.37 -8.64
CA VAL A 43 0.62 -8.65 -9.08
C VAL A 43 1.68 -8.40 -10.14
N THR A 44 2.90 -8.88 -9.89
CA THR A 44 3.99 -8.87 -10.88
C THR A 44 4.17 -10.25 -11.51
N ALA A 45 4.90 -10.32 -12.63
CA ALA A 45 5.29 -11.60 -13.22
C ALA A 45 6.11 -12.47 -12.24
N SER A 46 6.93 -11.84 -11.39
CA SER A 46 7.70 -12.53 -10.35
C SER A 46 6.80 -13.12 -9.26
N ASP A 47 5.69 -12.46 -8.93
CA ASP A 47 4.73 -12.98 -7.94
C ASP A 47 3.93 -14.17 -8.47
N LEU A 48 3.53 -14.17 -9.75
CA LEU A 48 2.89 -15.32 -10.39
C LEU A 48 3.82 -16.55 -10.43
N ALA A 49 5.14 -16.32 -10.57
CA ALA A 49 6.13 -17.38 -10.50
C ALA A 49 6.44 -17.83 -9.05
N LYS A 50 6.39 -16.91 -8.07
CA LYS A 50 6.65 -17.20 -6.65
C LYS A 50 5.47 -17.92 -6.00
N TYR A 51 4.23 -17.55 -6.36
CA TYR A 51 3.01 -18.07 -5.75
C TYR A 51 2.19 -18.83 -6.79
N GLU A 52 2.46 -20.11 -6.96
CA GLU A 52 1.77 -20.98 -7.94
C GLU A 52 0.24 -20.90 -7.81
N GLY A 53 -0.25 -20.70 -6.59
CA GLY A 53 -1.67 -20.58 -6.29
C GLY A 53 -2.37 -19.32 -6.84
N LEU A 54 -1.63 -18.26 -7.21
CA LEU A 54 -2.22 -17.06 -7.81
C LEU A 54 -2.68 -17.30 -9.24
N VAL A 55 -1.93 -18.09 -10.02
CA VAL A 55 -2.22 -18.36 -11.45
C VAL A 55 -3.52 -19.15 -11.62
N ALA A 56 -3.91 -19.92 -10.61
CA ALA A 56 -5.13 -20.72 -10.64
C ALA A 56 -6.41 -19.91 -10.32
N LEU A 57 -6.27 -18.65 -9.87
CA LEU A 57 -7.39 -17.80 -9.51
C LEU A 57 -7.87 -16.99 -10.71
N ASP A 58 -9.17 -17.04 -10.98
CA ASP A 58 -9.78 -16.30 -12.08
C ASP A 58 -9.66 -14.78 -11.86
N GLY A 59 -9.34 -14.05 -12.93
CA GLY A 59 -9.15 -12.60 -12.90
C GLY A 59 -7.83 -12.11 -12.31
N ILE A 60 -6.89 -13.00 -11.96
CA ILE A 60 -5.54 -12.61 -11.51
C ILE A 60 -4.55 -12.71 -12.66
N ASP A 61 -3.98 -11.56 -13.04
CA ASP A 61 -2.89 -11.44 -14.02
C ASP A 61 -1.92 -10.32 -13.58
N VAL A 62 -0.80 -10.17 -14.29
CA VAL A 62 0.15 -9.07 -14.10
C VAL A 62 -0.59 -7.74 -14.18
N GLY A 63 -0.43 -6.93 -13.14
CA GLY A 63 -1.09 -5.64 -12.99
C GLY A 63 -2.39 -5.67 -12.20
N ALA A 64 -2.96 -6.84 -11.90
CA ALA A 64 -4.11 -6.95 -11.02
C ALA A 64 -3.76 -6.51 -9.59
N CYS A 65 -4.68 -5.81 -8.94
CA CYS A 65 -4.54 -5.39 -7.55
C CYS A 65 -5.21 -6.41 -6.66
N ILE A 66 -4.47 -6.95 -5.69
CA ILE A 66 -4.99 -7.97 -4.78
C ILE A 66 -4.75 -7.60 -3.33
N ARG A 67 -5.67 -8.07 -2.49
CA ARG A 67 -5.52 -8.17 -1.04
C ARG A 67 -5.30 -9.63 -0.68
N ALA A 68 -4.26 -9.94 0.09
CA ALA A 68 -3.97 -11.31 0.52
C ALA A 68 -3.30 -11.35 1.89
N TYR A 69 -3.39 -12.48 2.57
CA TYR A 69 -2.63 -12.77 3.78
C TYR A 69 -1.36 -13.53 3.43
N ILE A 70 -0.21 -13.03 3.87
CA ILE A 70 1.10 -13.68 3.72
C ILE A 70 1.68 -13.96 5.10
N LEU A 71 2.02 -15.23 5.35
CA LEU A 71 2.67 -15.67 6.59
C LEU A 71 3.96 -16.38 6.25
N GLU A 72 5.08 -15.99 6.87
CA GLU A 72 6.39 -16.64 6.64
C GLU A 72 6.76 -16.76 5.14
N GLU A 73 6.44 -15.72 4.36
CA GLU A 73 6.61 -15.64 2.90
C GLU A 73 5.68 -16.52 2.05
N GLU A 74 4.75 -17.27 2.66
CA GLU A 74 3.74 -18.05 1.96
C GLU A 74 2.43 -17.28 1.81
N LEU A 75 1.88 -17.26 0.60
CA LEU A 75 0.59 -16.62 0.30
C LEU A 75 -0.55 -17.61 0.53
N ASN A 76 -1.51 -17.22 1.38
CA ASN A 76 -2.72 -18.01 1.58
C ASN A 76 -3.75 -17.69 0.49
N VAL A 77 -3.84 -18.57 -0.52
CA VAL A 77 -4.75 -18.44 -1.66
C VAL A 77 -6.22 -18.22 -1.28
N ASN A 78 -6.67 -18.78 -0.15
CA ASN A 78 -8.06 -18.66 0.31
C ASN A 78 -8.41 -17.25 0.82
N THR A 79 -7.40 -16.41 1.00
CA THR A 79 -7.54 -15.05 1.50
C THR A 79 -7.42 -14.01 0.39
N VAL A 80 -7.13 -14.45 -0.84
CA VAL A 80 -6.93 -13.57 -1.98
C VAL A 80 -8.27 -12.97 -2.41
N SER A 81 -8.27 -11.67 -2.63
CA SER A 81 -9.39 -10.94 -3.22
C SER A 81 -8.85 -9.89 -4.17
N ILE A 82 -9.44 -9.80 -5.36
CA ILE A 82 -9.14 -8.72 -6.32
C ILE A 82 -9.79 -7.44 -5.79
N VAL A 83 -9.04 -6.35 -5.83
CA VAL A 83 -9.46 -5.01 -5.39
C VAL A 83 -9.23 -4.02 -6.53
N ASP A 84 -9.94 -2.89 -6.51
CA ASP A 84 -9.84 -1.89 -7.58
C ASP A 84 -8.53 -1.08 -7.49
N ASP A 85 -8.06 -0.78 -6.28
CA ASP A 85 -6.87 0.03 -6.04
C ASP A 85 -5.73 -0.80 -5.44
N CYS A 86 -4.56 -0.79 -6.09
CA CYS A 86 -3.33 -1.42 -5.60
C CYS A 86 -2.74 -0.74 -4.37
N CYS A 87 -3.33 0.40 -4.00
CA CYS A 87 -2.81 1.36 -3.04
C CYS A 87 -1.46 1.94 -3.46
N CYS A 88 -1.25 3.22 -3.14
CA CYS A 88 -0.02 3.96 -3.45
C CYS A 88 0.26 4.20 -4.95
N GLU A 89 -0.76 4.14 -5.78
CA GLU A 89 -0.72 4.77 -7.10
C GLU A 89 -1.09 6.26 -6.92
N PHE A 90 -0.10 7.14 -6.80
CA PHE A 90 -0.25 8.60 -6.82
C PHE A 90 0.37 9.19 -8.08
#